data_AF-Q9F4N7-F1
#
_entry.id   AF-Q9F4N7-F1
#
_cell.length_a   1.000
_cell.length_b   1.000
_cell.length_c   1.000
_cell.angle_alpha   90.00
_cell.angle_beta   90.00
_cell.angle_gamma   90.00
#
_symmetry.space_group_name_H-M   'P 1'
#
loop_
_entity.id
_entity.type
_entity.pdbx_description
1 polymer ?
#
loop_
_entity_poly.entity_id
_entity_poly.type
_entity_poly.pdbx_seq_one_letter_code
_entity_poly.pdbx_strand_id
1 'polypeptide(L)'
;AKELKEGMYVNLGIGLPTLVANEVSGMNIVFQSENGLLGIGAYPLEGSVDADLINAGKETITVVPGASFFNSADSFAMIRGGHIDLAILGGMEVSQNGDLANWMIPKKLIKGMGGAMDLVHGAKKVIVIMEHCNKYGESKVKKECSLPLTGKGVVHQLITDLAVFEFSNNAMKLMELQEGVSLDQV
;
A
#
# COMPACT_ATOMS: atom_id res chain seq x y z
N ALA A 1 1.13 0.62 11.08
CA ALA A 1 1.37 -0.56 11.93
C ALA A 1 0.11 -1.09 12.60
N LYS A 2 -0.68 -0.28 13.33
CA LYS A 2 -1.88 -0.73 14.09
C LYS A 2 -2.95 -1.49 13.29
N GLU A 3 -3.02 -1.25 11.97
CA GLU A 3 -3.95 -1.91 11.05
C GLU A 3 -3.58 -3.36 10.74
N LEU A 4 -2.33 -3.75 11.00
CA LEU A 4 -1.84 -5.10 10.82
C LEU A 4 -2.28 -5.98 12.00
N LYS A 5 -2.81 -7.17 11.70
CA LYS A 5 -3.32 -8.14 12.67
C LYS A 5 -2.69 -9.51 12.47
N GLU A 6 -2.65 -10.27 13.56
CA GLU A 6 -2.18 -11.66 13.57
C GLU A 6 -2.87 -12.50 12.48
N GLY A 7 -2.08 -13.26 11.72
CA GLY A 7 -2.57 -14.17 10.69
C GLY A 7 -2.96 -13.53 9.35
N MET A 8 -2.78 -12.21 9.19
CA MET A 8 -3.09 -11.54 7.92
C MET A 8 -2.10 -11.89 6.81
N TYR A 9 -2.64 -11.99 5.58
CA TYR A 9 -1.90 -11.95 4.34
C TYR A 9 -1.87 -10.53 3.78
N VAL A 10 -0.68 -9.94 3.67
CA VAL A 10 -0.52 -8.50 3.43
C VAL A 10 0.36 -8.25 2.23
N ASN A 11 -0.03 -7.32 1.36
CA ASN A 11 0.84 -6.78 0.32
C ASN A 11 1.21 -5.32 0.66
N LEU A 12 2.49 -5.01 0.61
CA LEU A 12 3.02 -3.67 0.86
C LEU A 12 3.58 -3.08 -0.44
N GLY A 13 3.02 -1.96 -0.87
CA GLY A 13 3.55 -1.19 -1.99
C GLY A 13 4.92 -0.60 -1.68
N ILE A 14 5.69 -0.29 -2.73
CA ILE A 14 7.01 0.32 -2.59
C ILE A 14 6.97 1.68 -1.86
N GLY A 15 8.04 2.02 -1.15
CA GLY A 15 8.18 3.31 -0.46
C GLY A 15 7.68 3.27 0.99
N LEU A 16 6.87 4.26 1.39
CA LEU A 16 6.34 4.34 2.77
C LEU A 16 5.73 3.02 3.29
N PRO A 17 4.96 2.23 2.49
CA PRO A 17 4.34 1.02 3.03
C PRO A 17 5.32 -0.05 3.45
N THR A 18 6.49 -0.20 2.80
CA THR A 18 7.48 -1.22 3.20
C THR A 18 8.05 -0.95 4.59
N LEU A 19 8.13 0.33 5.00
CA LEU A 19 8.56 0.70 6.35
C LEU A 19 7.61 0.20 7.44
N VAL A 20 6.33 -0.05 7.10
CA VAL A 20 5.35 -0.56 8.06
C VAL A 20 5.73 -1.95 8.57
N ALA A 21 6.43 -2.77 7.76
CA ALA A 21 6.88 -4.09 8.18
C ALA A 21 7.87 -4.04 9.37
N ASN A 22 8.67 -2.98 9.47
CA ASN A 22 9.64 -2.80 10.56
C ASN A 22 8.98 -2.51 11.91
N GLU A 23 7.75 -2.02 11.90
CA GLU A 23 6.97 -1.67 13.09
C GLU A 23 6.18 -2.87 13.65
N VAL A 24 6.28 -4.04 13.01
CA VAL A 24 5.58 -5.27 13.38
C VAL A 24 6.55 -6.18 14.12
N SER A 25 6.57 -6.07 15.44
CA SER A 25 7.32 -7.00 16.29
C SER A 25 6.36 -7.97 16.98
N GLY A 26 6.62 -9.28 16.85
CA GLY A 26 5.91 -10.32 17.59
C GLY A 26 4.52 -10.69 17.07
N MET A 27 4.18 -10.32 15.82
CA MET A 27 2.98 -10.81 15.14
C MET A 27 3.34 -11.72 13.95
N ASN A 28 2.57 -12.78 13.76
CA ASN A 28 2.71 -13.69 12.62
C ASN A 28 1.90 -13.13 11.44
N ILE A 29 2.58 -12.39 10.56
CA ILE A 29 2.02 -11.79 9.36
C ILE A 29 2.76 -12.33 8.15
N VAL A 30 2.02 -12.68 7.11
CA VAL A 30 2.59 -13.20 5.87
C VAL A 30 2.57 -12.10 4.81
N PHE A 31 3.75 -11.58 4.49
CA PHE A 31 3.90 -10.58 3.44
C PHE A 31 4.02 -11.26 2.06
N GLN A 32 3.18 -10.82 1.12
CA GLN A 32 3.15 -11.27 -0.27
C GLN A 32 3.92 -10.30 -1.16
N SER A 33 4.66 -10.84 -2.13
CA SER A 33 5.33 -10.09 -3.20
C SER A 33 4.69 -10.42 -4.54
N GLU A 34 4.28 -9.39 -5.30
CA GLU A 34 3.57 -9.55 -6.57
C GLU A 34 4.38 -10.29 -7.65
N ASN A 35 5.71 -10.34 -7.52
CA ASN A 35 6.61 -11.08 -8.41
C ASN A 35 6.72 -12.59 -8.10
N GLY A 36 5.84 -13.15 -7.26
CA GLY A 36 5.69 -14.61 -7.14
C GLY A 36 6.19 -15.22 -5.83
N LEU A 37 6.11 -14.49 -4.72
CA LEU A 37 6.54 -14.96 -3.40
C LEU A 37 5.46 -14.71 -2.35
N LEU A 38 5.26 -15.67 -1.46
CA LEU A 38 4.49 -15.53 -0.23
C LEU A 38 5.38 -15.87 0.96
N GLY A 39 5.51 -14.94 1.91
CA GLY A 39 6.41 -15.07 3.06
C GLY A 39 7.74 -14.32 2.87
N ILE A 40 7.66 -13.03 2.54
CA ILE A 40 8.84 -12.14 2.54
C ILE A 40 9.46 -12.09 3.95
N GLY A 41 10.77 -12.27 4.03
CA GLY A 41 11.58 -12.08 5.24
C GLY A 41 12.32 -10.74 5.26
N ALA A 42 13.27 -10.59 6.20
CA ALA A 42 14.11 -9.41 6.31
C ALA A 42 15.09 -9.28 5.12
N TYR A 43 15.79 -8.15 5.04
CA TYR A 43 16.92 -8.01 4.13
C TYR A 43 18.03 -9.02 4.46
N PRO A 44 18.76 -9.55 3.46
CA PRO A 44 19.82 -10.51 3.68
C PRO A 44 21.03 -9.87 4.35
N LEU A 45 21.73 -10.66 5.16
CA LEU A 45 23.06 -10.30 5.64
C LEU A 45 24.08 -10.34 4.48
N GLU A 46 25.21 -9.67 4.66
CA GLU A 46 26.33 -9.76 3.72
C GLU A 46 26.74 -11.23 3.50
N GLY A 47 26.90 -11.64 2.24
CA GLY A 47 27.19 -13.03 1.86
C GLY A 47 25.97 -13.95 1.73
N SER A 48 24.77 -13.51 2.14
CA SER A 48 23.49 -14.23 1.92
C SER A 48 22.63 -13.59 0.81
N VAL A 49 23.22 -12.69 0.04
CA VAL A 49 22.56 -11.98 -1.06
C VAL A 49 22.37 -12.95 -2.23
N ASP A 50 21.14 -13.06 -2.72
CA ASP A 50 20.78 -13.87 -3.88
C ASP A 50 20.05 -12.99 -4.91
N ALA A 51 20.54 -13.00 -6.15
CA ALA A 51 19.99 -12.19 -7.23
C ALA A 51 18.63 -12.72 -7.72
N ASP A 52 18.34 -14.01 -7.52
CA ASP A 52 17.06 -14.62 -7.87
C ASP A 52 15.96 -14.29 -6.84
N LEU A 53 16.34 -13.79 -5.66
CA LEU A 53 15.43 -13.52 -4.55
C LEU A 53 15.29 -12.01 -4.27
N ILE A 54 14.30 -11.40 -4.94
CA ILE A 54 13.99 -9.97 -4.83
C ILE A 54 12.52 -9.70 -4.51
N ASN A 55 12.24 -8.54 -3.91
CA ASN A 55 10.89 -8.03 -3.73
C ASN A 55 10.37 -7.26 -4.97
N ALA A 56 9.13 -6.78 -4.90
CA ALA A 56 8.52 -5.96 -5.96
C ALA A 56 9.31 -4.68 -6.27
N GLY A 57 10.01 -4.13 -5.27
CA GLY A 57 10.91 -2.97 -5.37
C GLY A 57 12.28 -3.25 -6.00
N LYS A 58 12.56 -4.50 -6.38
CA LYS A 58 13.84 -4.97 -6.95
C LYS A 58 15.00 -4.95 -5.93
N GLU A 59 14.67 -5.03 -4.64
CA GLU A 59 15.66 -5.16 -3.57
C GLU A 59 15.82 -6.64 -3.22
N THR A 60 17.05 -7.07 -2.89
CA THR A 60 17.34 -8.43 -2.45
C THR A 60 16.76 -8.67 -1.06
N ILE A 61 16.10 -9.81 -0.87
CA ILE A 61 15.39 -10.14 0.38
C ILE A 61 15.72 -11.56 0.83
N THR A 62 15.19 -11.95 1.99
CA THR A 62 15.13 -13.35 2.45
C THR A 62 13.67 -13.83 2.48
N VAL A 63 13.45 -15.08 2.89
CA VAL A 63 12.12 -15.66 3.10
C VAL A 63 11.97 -16.21 4.51
N VAL A 64 10.75 -16.23 5.03
CA VAL A 64 10.44 -16.87 6.31
C VAL A 64 10.21 -18.39 6.14
N PRO A 65 10.35 -19.20 7.19
CA PRO A 65 9.94 -20.61 7.15
C PRO A 65 8.48 -20.76 6.71
N GLY A 66 8.21 -21.70 5.80
CA GLY A 66 6.88 -21.90 5.22
C GLY A 66 6.57 -20.99 4.03
N ALA A 67 7.53 -20.19 3.55
CA ALA A 67 7.37 -19.42 2.32
C ALA A 67 7.17 -20.32 1.08
N SER A 68 6.55 -19.75 0.05
CA SER A 68 6.30 -20.43 -1.23
C SER A 68 6.53 -19.49 -2.41
N PHE A 69 6.96 -20.09 -3.52
CA PHE A 69 7.15 -19.41 -4.80
C PHE A 69 6.11 -19.87 -5.82
N PHE A 70 5.71 -18.97 -6.70
CA PHE A 70 4.72 -19.21 -7.74
C PHE A 70 4.94 -18.28 -8.93
N ASN A 71 4.35 -18.60 -10.09
CA ASN A 71 4.48 -17.73 -11.26
C ASN A 71 3.62 -16.46 -11.10
N SER A 72 3.84 -15.47 -11.97
CA SER A 72 3.10 -14.19 -11.92
C SER A 72 1.59 -14.35 -12.15
N ALA A 73 1.15 -15.33 -12.95
CA ALA A 73 -0.28 -15.54 -13.17
C ALA A 73 -0.98 -15.98 -11.87
N ASP A 74 -0.36 -16.91 -11.13
CA ASP A 74 -0.86 -17.36 -9.83
C ASP A 74 -0.79 -16.25 -8.78
N SER A 75 0.28 -15.44 -8.80
CA SER A 75 0.41 -14.25 -7.95
C SER A 75 -0.76 -13.28 -8.14
N PHE A 76 -1.05 -12.91 -9.39
CA PHE A 76 -2.16 -12.01 -9.67
C PHE A 76 -3.53 -12.69 -9.57
N ALA A 77 -3.63 -14.01 -9.69
CA ALA A 77 -4.85 -14.75 -9.37
C ALA A 77 -5.15 -14.69 -7.86
N MET A 78 -4.13 -14.84 -7.01
CA MET A 78 -4.23 -14.65 -5.56
C MET A 78 -4.69 -13.22 -5.21
N ILE A 79 -4.08 -12.21 -5.84
CA ILE A 79 -4.44 -10.80 -5.63
C ILE A 79 -5.87 -10.52 -6.11
N ARG A 80 -6.18 -10.73 -7.41
CA ARG A 80 -7.51 -10.45 -7.99
C ARG A 80 -8.62 -11.31 -7.39
N GLY A 81 -8.29 -12.50 -6.89
CA GLY A 81 -9.24 -13.40 -6.23
C GLY A 81 -9.64 -12.98 -4.81
N GLY A 82 -9.03 -11.93 -4.26
CA GLY A 82 -9.35 -11.45 -2.91
C GLY A 82 -8.79 -12.32 -1.79
N HIS A 83 -7.66 -12.97 -2.05
CA HIS A 83 -6.98 -13.79 -1.03
C HIS A 83 -5.99 -12.97 -0.17
N ILE A 84 -5.71 -11.71 -0.55
CA ILE A 84 -4.92 -10.77 0.24
C ILE A 84 -5.86 -9.99 1.17
N ASP A 85 -5.63 -10.09 2.48
CA ASP A 85 -6.48 -9.43 3.47
C ASP A 85 -6.31 -7.90 3.45
N LEU A 86 -5.09 -7.44 3.23
CA LEU A 86 -4.76 -6.02 3.28
C LEU A 86 -3.68 -5.65 2.27
N ALA A 87 -3.96 -4.64 1.44
CA ALA A 87 -2.96 -3.96 0.63
C ALA A 87 -2.72 -2.54 1.19
N ILE A 88 -1.47 -2.19 1.45
CA ILE A 88 -1.07 -0.84 1.86
C ILE A 88 -0.28 -0.21 0.72
N LEU A 89 -0.76 0.92 0.19
CA LEU A 89 -0.15 1.62 -0.94
C LEU A 89 0.20 3.07 -0.60
N GLY A 90 1.16 3.63 -1.33
CA GLY A 90 1.36 5.07 -1.38
C GLY A 90 0.34 5.76 -2.31
N GLY A 91 0.09 7.04 -2.07
CA GLY A 91 -0.80 7.89 -2.88
C GLY A 91 -0.16 9.22 -3.29
N MET A 92 -0.47 9.67 -4.51
CA MET A 92 -0.21 11.05 -4.93
C MET A 92 -1.43 11.93 -4.71
N GLU A 93 -2.62 11.41 -4.99
CA GLU A 93 -3.91 12.03 -4.66
C GLU A 93 -4.92 10.96 -4.24
N VAL A 94 -5.82 11.32 -3.33
CA VAL A 94 -7.00 10.52 -2.98
C VAL A 94 -8.23 11.44 -3.05
N SER A 95 -9.29 10.99 -3.73
CA SER A 95 -10.55 11.73 -3.83
C SER A 95 -11.46 11.48 -2.62
N GLN A 96 -12.43 12.37 -2.38
CA GLN A 96 -13.47 12.20 -1.34
C GLN A 96 -14.33 10.94 -1.56
N ASN A 97 -14.36 10.41 -2.78
CA ASN A 97 -15.10 9.21 -3.14
C ASN A 97 -14.24 7.94 -3.01
N GLY A 98 -12.98 8.05 -2.55
CA GLY A 98 -12.05 6.94 -2.43
C GLY A 98 -11.35 6.57 -3.74
N ASP A 99 -11.28 7.48 -4.71
CA ASP A 99 -10.45 7.26 -5.91
C ASP A 99 -8.98 7.45 -5.54
N LEU A 100 -8.10 6.62 -6.11
CA LEU A 100 -6.65 6.70 -5.89
C LEU A 100 -5.95 7.07 -7.19
N ALA A 101 -5.01 8.00 -7.14
CA ALA A 101 -4.02 8.23 -8.19
C ALA A 101 -2.61 8.08 -7.62
N ASN A 102 -1.84 7.11 -8.14
CA ASN A 102 -0.47 6.86 -7.65
C ASN A 102 0.55 6.37 -8.69
N TRP A 103 0.21 6.34 -9.98
CA TRP A 103 1.12 5.76 -10.99
C TRP A 103 1.68 6.73 -12.03
N MET A 104 1.05 7.89 -12.26
CA MET A 104 1.46 8.84 -13.30
C MET A 104 1.26 10.30 -12.88
N ILE A 105 2.24 11.14 -13.24
CA ILE A 105 2.08 12.59 -13.35
C ILE A 105 2.33 12.96 -14.83
N PRO A 106 1.32 13.44 -15.56
CA PRO A 106 1.47 13.79 -16.98
C PRO A 106 2.69 14.68 -17.22
N LYS A 107 3.50 14.31 -18.22
CA LYS A 107 4.72 15.03 -18.64
C LYS A 107 5.84 15.12 -17.59
N LYS A 108 5.73 14.48 -16.43
CA LYS A 108 6.75 14.54 -15.37
C LYS A 108 7.18 13.18 -14.84
N LEU A 109 6.23 12.29 -14.55
CA LEU A 109 6.51 10.98 -13.96
C LEU A 109 5.66 9.92 -14.68
N ILE A 110 6.32 9.04 -15.43
CA ILE A 110 5.68 7.91 -16.12
C ILE A 110 6.54 6.68 -15.83
N LYS A 111 6.15 5.91 -14.81
CA LYS A 111 6.84 4.66 -14.42
C LYS A 111 6.02 3.39 -14.72
N GLY A 112 4.79 3.55 -15.20
CA GLY A 112 3.80 2.47 -15.31
C GLY A 112 3.12 2.18 -13.97
N MET A 113 1.99 1.46 -14.02
CA MET A 113 1.18 1.15 -12.83
C MET A 113 1.65 -0.08 -12.06
N GLY A 114 2.50 -0.94 -12.64
CA GLY A 114 2.88 -2.22 -12.03
C GLY A 114 1.64 -3.04 -11.64
N GLY A 115 1.67 -3.69 -10.47
CA GLY A 115 0.53 -4.41 -9.91
C GLY A 115 -0.50 -3.54 -9.17
N ALA A 116 -0.34 -2.21 -9.13
CA ALA A 116 -1.17 -1.35 -8.28
C ALA A 116 -2.67 -1.41 -8.62
N MET A 117 -3.01 -1.53 -9.90
CA MET A 117 -4.42 -1.62 -10.33
C MET A 117 -5.06 -2.95 -9.93
N ASP A 118 -4.34 -4.07 -9.97
CA ASP A 118 -4.83 -5.37 -9.48
C ASP A 118 -5.01 -5.35 -7.96
N LEU A 119 -4.04 -4.79 -7.22
CA LEU A 119 -4.05 -4.74 -5.76
C LEU A 119 -5.26 -3.99 -5.19
N VAL A 120 -5.58 -2.84 -5.77
CA VAL A 120 -6.64 -1.96 -5.25
C VAL A 120 -8.06 -2.51 -5.48
N HIS A 121 -8.24 -3.43 -6.43
CA HIS A 121 -9.52 -4.12 -6.64
C HIS A 121 -9.55 -5.50 -5.97
N GLY A 122 -8.38 -6.13 -5.83
CA GLY A 122 -8.24 -7.48 -5.31
C GLY A 122 -8.27 -7.56 -3.80
N ALA A 123 -7.49 -6.73 -3.10
CA ALA A 123 -7.36 -6.85 -1.64
C ALA A 123 -8.68 -6.61 -0.90
N LYS A 124 -8.93 -7.39 0.17
CA LYS A 124 -10.16 -7.25 0.98
C LYS A 124 -10.27 -5.89 1.65
N LYS A 125 -9.14 -5.28 2.03
CA LYS A 125 -9.03 -3.91 2.52
C LYS A 125 -7.85 -3.21 1.81
N VAL A 126 -8.07 -1.98 1.39
CA VAL A 126 -7.06 -1.11 0.76
C VAL A 126 -6.84 0.10 1.63
N ILE A 127 -5.60 0.26 2.12
CA ILE A 127 -5.18 1.41 2.92
C ILE A 127 -4.18 2.22 2.10
N VAL A 128 -4.43 3.52 1.99
CA VAL A 128 -3.47 4.46 1.42
C VAL A 128 -2.76 5.17 2.57
N ILE A 129 -1.44 5.21 2.52
CA ILE A 129 -0.63 6.03 3.41
C ILE A 129 0.11 7.08 2.60
N MET A 130 -0.02 8.35 2.96
CA MET A 130 0.64 9.45 2.26
C MET A 130 0.75 10.71 3.11
N GLU A 131 1.71 11.57 2.81
CA GLU A 131 1.67 12.96 3.30
C GLU A 131 0.38 13.65 2.84
N HIS A 132 -0.24 14.45 3.70
CA HIS A 132 -1.52 15.11 3.49
C HIS A 132 -1.43 16.20 2.41
N CYS A 133 -0.33 16.94 2.41
CA CYS A 133 -0.03 17.98 1.43
C CYS A 133 1.19 17.59 0.59
N ASN A 134 1.32 18.21 -0.58
CA ASN A 134 2.54 18.11 -1.36
C ASN A 134 3.60 19.13 -0.86
N LYS A 135 4.80 19.09 -1.44
CA LYS A 135 5.90 20.00 -1.11
C LYS A 135 5.62 21.50 -1.35
N TYR A 136 4.52 21.84 -2.02
CA TYR A 136 4.07 23.21 -2.26
C TYR A 136 2.98 23.64 -1.26
N GLY A 137 2.60 22.78 -0.32
CA GLY A 137 1.52 23.02 0.65
C GLY A 137 0.12 22.77 0.09
N GLU A 138 0.00 22.23 -1.12
CA GLU A 138 -1.30 21.94 -1.72
C GLU A 138 -1.82 20.58 -1.23
N SER A 139 -3.09 20.52 -0.85
CA SER A 139 -3.69 19.27 -0.38
C SER A 139 -3.70 18.19 -1.47
N LYS A 140 -3.34 16.97 -1.06
CA LYS A 140 -3.43 15.75 -1.86
C LYS A 140 -4.73 14.99 -1.63
N VAL A 141 -5.51 15.40 -0.61
CA VAL A 141 -6.87 14.91 -0.34
C VAL A 141 -7.85 15.85 -1.04
N LYS A 142 -8.45 15.38 -2.14
CA LYS A 142 -9.19 16.24 -3.08
C LYS A 142 -10.65 15.84 -3.19
N LYS A 143 -11.49 16.74 -3.72
CA LYS A 143 -12.86 16.37 -4.12
C LYS A 143 -12.83 15.37 -5.27
N GLU A 144 -11.99 15.64 -6.26
CA GLU A 144 -11.73 14.78 -7.42
C GLU A 144 -10.23 14.78 -7.69
N CYS A 145 -9.68 13.62 -8.08
CA CYS A 145 -8.28 13.54 -8.48
C CYS A 145 -8.07 14.30 -9.79
N SER A 146 -6.97 15.05 -9.86
CA SER A 146 -6.51 15.70 -11.08
C SER A 146 -5.53 14.82 -11.87
N LEU A 147 -4.88 13.89 -11.19
CA LEU A 147 -3.98 12.91 -11.77
C LEU A 147 -4.73 11.68 -12.32
N PRO A 148 -4.15 10.96 -13.30
CA PRO A 148 -4.72 9.71 -13.81
C PRO A 148 -4.95 8.69 -12.70
N LEU A 149 -6.17 8.16 -12.63
CA LEU A 149 -6.56 7.21 -11.60
C LEU A 149 -5.83 5.87 -11.75
N THR A 150 -5.54 5.28 -10.60
CA THR A 150 -5.18 3.87 -10.39
C THR A 150 -6.45 3.04 -10.20
N GLY A 151 -7.43 3.56 -9.45
CA GLY A 151 -8.71 2.89 -9.22
C GLY A 151 -9.77 3.89 -8.73
N LYS A 152 -11.04 3.57 -9.01
CA LYS A 152 -12.19 4.42 -8.68
C LYS A 152 -12.94 3.84 -7.47
N GLY A 153 -13.09 4.61 -6.40
CA GLY A 153 -13.76 4.17 -5.17
C GLY A 153 -13.15 2.93 -4.52
N VAL A 154 -11.82 2.80 -4.58
CA VAL A 154 -11.09 1.59 -4.14
C VAL A 154 -10.47 1.73 -2.75
N VAL A 155 -10.26 2.96 -2.27
CA VAL A 155 -9.63 3.22 -0.98
C VAL A 155 -10.64 2.97 0.13
N HIS A 156 -10.29 2.13 1.10
CA HIS A 156 -11.12 1.87 2.28
C HIS A 156 -10.75 2.78 3.44
N GLN A 157 -9.45 3.06 3.60
CA GLN A 157 -8.92 3.94 4.63
C GLN A 157 -7.75 4.77 4.07
N LEU A 158 -7.66 6.03 4.46
CA LEU A 158 -6.54 6.91 4.18
C LEU A 158 -5.90 7.32 5.51
N ILE A 159 -4.59 7.16 5.62
CA ILE A 159 -3.81 7.59 6.78
C ILE A 159 -2.80 8.64 6.29
N THR A 160 -2.82 9.82 6.90
CA THR A 160 -1.84 10.87 6.67
C THR A 160 -1.12 11.26 7.96
N ASP A 161 -0.15 12.15 7.84
CA ASP A 161 0.52 12.85 8.93
C ASP A 161 -0.40 13.80 9.72
N LEU A 162 -1.64 14.02 9.26
CA LEU A 162 -2.64 14.85 9.94
C LEU A 162 -3.82 14.07 10.51
N ALA A 163 -4.31 13.05 9.78
CA ALA A 163 -5.56 12.39 10.13
C ALA A 163 -5.69 10.98 9.56
N VAL A 164 -6.64 10.23 10.11
CA VAL A 164 -7.15 8.96 9.57
C VAL A 164 -8.56 9.17 9.06
N PHE A 165 -8.81 8.74 7.83
CA PHE A 165 -10.13 8.79 7.19
C PHE A 165 -10.58 7.41 6.76
N GLU A 166 -11.88 7.19 6.81
CA GLU A 166 -12.52 5.99 6.27
C GLU A 166 -13.51 6.33 5.16
N PHE A 167 -13.64 5.43 4.20
CA PHE A 167 -14.56 5.57 3.08
C PHE A 167 -15.68 4.55 3.20
N SER A 168 -16.91 5.03 3.26
CA SER A 168 -18.12 4.20 3.30
C SER A 168 -19.26 4.91 2.58
N ASN A 169 -20.05 4.17 1.80
CA ASN A 169 -21.20 4.72 1.08
C ASN A 169 -20.87 5.94 0.18
N ASN A 170 -19.72 5.93 -0.50
CA ASN A 170 -19.19 7.06 -1.29
C ASN A 170 -18.99 8.35 -0.48
N ALA A 171 -18.75 8.25 0.83
CA ALA A 171 -18.46 9.38 1.69
C ALA A 171 -17.16 9.12 2.48
N MET A 172 -16.36 10.18 2.60
CA MET A 172 -15.16 10.22 3.41
C MET A 172 -15.50 10.72 4.82
N LYS A 173 -15.05 10.00 5.85
CA LYS A 173 -15.28 10.32 7.25
C LYS A 173 -13.93 10.50 7.95
N LEU A 174 -13.76 11.60 8.67
CA LEU A 174 -12.63 11.80 9.57
C LEU A 174 -12.85 10.94 10.82
N MET A 175 -11.92 10.03 11.08
CA MET A 175 -12.02 9.06 12.18
C MET A 175 -11.08 9.40 13.33
N GLU A 176 -9.86 9.83 13.01
CA GLU A 176 -8.84 10.17 13.99
C GLU A 176 -8.06 11.41 13.54
N LEU A 177 -7.68 12.24 14.51
CA LEU A 177 -6.67 13.29 14.34
C LEU A 177 -5.34 12.75 14.86
N GLN A 178 -4.24 13.06 14.16
CA GLN A 178 -2.91 12.76 14.67
C GLN A 178 -2.60 13.60 15.92
N GLU A 179 -1.67 13.13 16.74
CA GLU A 179 -1.30 13.82 17.98
C GLU A 179 -0.83 15.25 17.71
N GLY A 180 -1.43 16.22 18.41
CA GLY A 180 -1.11 17.65 18.25
C GLY A 180 -1.75 18.35 17.04
N VAL A 181 -2.57 17.66 16.24
CA VAL A 181 -3.30 18.24 15.11
C VAL A 181 -4.73 18.62 15.53
N SER A 182 -5.18 19.82 15.16
CA SER A 182 -6.55 20.28 15.40
C SER A 182 -7.49 19.99 14.24
N LEU A 183 -8.80 19.98 14.49
CA LEU A 183 -9.81 19.81 13.44
C LEU A 183 -9.72 20.90 12.36
N ASP A 184 -9.45 22.14 12.74
CA ASP A 184 -9.37 23.27 11.80
C ASP A 184 -8.15 23.19 10.87
N GLN A 185 -7.11 22.43 11.24
CA GLN A 185 -5.94 22.21 10.40
C GLN A 185 -6.17 21.17 9.30
N VAL A 186 -7.17 20.30 9.47
CA VAL A 186 -7.51 19.17 8.58
C VAL A 186 -8.62 19.58 7.62
#